data_AF-A0A3D3CDT4-F1
#
_entry.id   AF-A0A3D3CDT4-F1
#
_cell.length_a   1.000
_cell.length_b   1.000
_cell.length_c   1.000
_cell.angle_alpha   90.00
_cell.angle_beta   90.00
_cell.angle_gamma   90.00
#
_symmetry.space_group_name_H-M   'P 1'
#
loop_
_entity.id
_entity.type
_entity.pdbx_description
1 polymer ?
#
loop_
_entity_poly.entity_id
_entity_poly.type
_entity_poly.pdbx_seq_one_letter_code
_entity_poly.pdbx_strand_id
1 'polypeptide(L)'
;MLKYVIRRILQLIPVFLSVMVIIFTILYFTPGDPARIALGQEVTQEAIDAFRAEQGLDDPYIVQLGRYLYKAIFQGDLGYSYVMKSSVSSELANRIPTTIKLAFWSVVFSTLVGIPMGVISAIKQYSLLDSFVTLITLLGVSMPTFWFGLLVILAFSVHLGWFPSMGFSTVSEMVLPILTLSGSSIAIIARITRSSMLEVIRSDYIRTARAKGQKERVVIFRHALPNAMIPIMTIIGMQFGMLLGGSIITEATIQFAKATVALGADGLFFASQLSTSNILDLPTHDEFVRKYDLEILKAVEGRTWFNVLHLHGANTYIREMQDYPVQAFNWHDRDDGPSMEELRKVSDKVFIGGLSWGKNWLKKTNDEVVAEVREVVKRNEGGKGIILAPGCVIDPATPEERLELVHRTVLETAKK
;
A
#
# COMPACT_ATOMS: atom_id res chain seq x y z
N MET A 1 -0.84 21.36 -32.69
CA MET A 1 -0.73 20.33 -31.64
C MET A 1 0.73 20.07 -31.23
N LEU A 2 1.64 19.73 -32.14
CA LEU A 2 3.06 19.46 -31.80
C LEU A 2 3.74 20.61 -31.02
N LYS A 3 3.59 21.86 -31.45
CA LYS A 3 4.12 23.05 -30.74
C LYS A 3 3.59 23.19 -29.31
N TYR A 4 2.34 22.79 -29.06
CA TYR A 4 1.75 22.81 -27.72
C TYR A 4 2.33 21.70 -26.84
N VAL A 5 2.47 20.48 -27.39
CA VAL A 5 3.09 19.34 -26.70
C VAL A 5 4.53 19.66 -26.33
N ILE A 6 5.32 20.17 -27.28
CA ILE A 6 6.71 20.58 -27.02
C ILE A 6 6.77 21.66 -25.93
N ARG A 7 5.90 22.68 -26.00
CA ARG A 7 5.85 23.71 -24.97
C ARG A 7 5.54 23.13 -23.58
N ARG A 8 4.61 22.16 -23.49
CA ARG A 8 4.27 21.47 -22.24
C ARG A 8 5.43 20.61 -21.72
N ILE A 9 6.12 19.88 -22.58
CA ILE A 9 7.31 19.09 -22.20
C ILE A 9 8.42 20.02 -21.71
N LEU A 10 8.67 21.13 -22.40
CA LEU A 10 9.65 22.12 -21.96
C LEU A 10 9.28 22.78 -20.63
N GLN A 11 7.98 22.96 -20.34
CA GLN A 11 7.50 23.43 -19.04
C GLN A 11 7.74 22.42 -17.90
N LEU A 12 7.93 21.13 -18.18
CA LEU A 12 8.29 20.16 -17.15
C LEU A 12 9.71 20.40 -16.64
N ILE A 13 10.63 20.87 -17.48
CA ILE A 13 12.04 21.11 -17.10
C ILE A 13 12.15 22.07 -15.90
N PRO A 14 11.61 23.32 -15.94
CA PRO A 14 11.70 24.21 -14.78
C PRO A 14 10.94 23.67 -13.57
N VAL A 15 9.86 22.90 -13.76
CA VAL A 15 9.13 22.26 -12.65
C VAL A 15 10.00 21.21 -11.97
N PHE A 16 10.61 20.30 -12.72
CA PHE A 16 11.53 19.29 -12.19
C PHE A 16 12.71 19.95 -11.47
N LEU A 17 13.35 20.94 -12.10
CA LEU A 17 14.45 21.67 -11.46
C LEU A 17 14.01 22.35 -10.16
N SER A 18 12.85 23.00 -10.16
CA SER A 18 12.31 23.65 -8.96
C SER A 18 12.06 22.63 -7.84
N VAL A 19 11.43 21.50 -8.17
CA VAL A 19 11.16 20.43 -7.21
C VAL A 19 12.46 19.83 -6.67
N MET A 20 13.46 19.59 -7.53
CA MET A 20 14.77 19.09 -7.11
C MET A 20 15.45 20.06 -6.16
N VAL A 21 15.46 21.36 -6.46
CA VAL A 21 16.03 22.39 -5.58
C VAL A 21 15.27 22.44 -4.24
N ILE A 22 13.93 22.44 -4.27
CA ILE A 22 13.11 22.49 -3.05
C ILE A 22 13.37 21.26 -2.18
N ILE A 23 13.29 20.06 -2.75
CA ILE A 23 13.52 18.81 -2.00
C ILE A 23 14.95 18.76 -1.46
N PHE A 24 15.95 19.07 -2.29
CA PHE A 24 17.34 19.12 -1.85
C PHE A 24 17.52 20.09 -0.67
N THR A 25 16.88 21.26 -0.74
CA THR A 25 16.95 22.27 0.32
C THR A 25 16.29 21.78 1.61
N ILE A 26 15.11 21.16 1.52
CA ILE A 26 14.42 20.58 2.67
C ILE A 26 15.30 19.49 3.31
N LEU A 27 15.87 18.59 2.51
CA LEU A 27 16.74 17.53 3.00
C LEU A 27 18.03 18.07 3.62
N TYR A 28 18.63 19.12 3.04
CA TYR A 28 19.82 19.78 3.58
C TYR A 28 19.58 20.37 4.97
N PHE A 29 18.39 20.93 5.21
CA PHE A 29 18.02 21.49 6.52
C PHE A 29 17.40 20.45 7.47
N THR A 30 17.05 19.26 6.98
CA THR A 30 16.46 18.22 7.81
C THR A 30 17.54 17.70 8.77
N PRO A 31 17.27 17.62 10.09
CA PRO A 31 18.22 17.08 11.05
C PRO A 31 18.54 15.61 10.72
N GLY A 32 19.80 15.33 10.41
CA GLY A 32 20.28 14.01 10.05
C GLY A 32 21.59 14.13 9.28
N ASP A 33 22.56 13.26 9.56
CA ASP A 33 23.84 13.24 8.86
C ASP A 33 23.83 12.12 7.81
N PRO A 34 23.85 12.43 6.50
CA PRO A 34 23.87 11.43 5.45
C PRO A 34 25.02 10.43 5.59
N ALA A 35 26.17 10.84 6.15
CA ALA A 35 27.29 9.93 6.41
C ALA A 35 26.97 8.90 7.49
N ARG A 36 26.27 9.29 8.57
CA ARG A 36 25.79 8.36 9.60
C ARG A 36 24.67 7.46 9.10
N ILE A 37 23.83 7.96 8.19
CA ILE A 37 22.79 7.13 7.55
C ILE A 37 23.45 6.09 6.64
N ALA A 38 24.49 6.47 5.88
CA ALA A 38 25.21 5.58 4.99
C ALA A 38 26.05 4.51 5.71
N LEU A 39 26.76 4.92 6.77
CA LEU A 39 27.73 4.07 7.48
C LEU A 39 27.11 3.33 8.69
N GLY A 40 26.02 3.83 9.24
CA GLY A 40 25.40 3.33 10.48
C GLY A 40 25.82 4.11 11.73
N GLN A 41 25.19 3.80 12.87
CA GLN A 41 25.40 4.54 14.13
C GLN A 41 26.66 4.12 14.91
N GLU A 42 27.17 2.90 14.69
CA GLU A 42 28.33 2.33 15.40
C GLU A 42 29.65 2.49 14.61
N VAL A 43 29.88 3.64 13.99
CA VAL A 43 31.08 3.90 13.17
C VAL A 43 31.95 4.99 13.78
N THR A 44 33.28 4.83 13.68
CA THR A 44 34.25 5.80 14.21
C THR A 44 34.07 7.17 13.54
N GLN A 45 34.31 8.23 14.31
CA GLN A 45 34.17 9.60 13.81
C GLN A 45 35.11 9.88 12.61
N GLU A 46 36.28 9.26 12.60
CA GLU A 46 37.26 9.34 11.51
C GLU A 46 36.70 8.79 10.18
N ALA A 47 35.96 7.69 10.22
CA ALA A 47 35.33 7.12 9.02
C ALA A 47 34.14 7.95 8.54
N ILE A 48 33.40 8.59 9.45
CA ILE A 48 32.33 9.54 9.12
C ILE A 48 32.91 10.77 8.40
N ASP A 49 33.97 11.36 8.95
CA ASP A 49 34.60 12.55 8.37
C ASP A 49 35.27 12.23 7.02
N ALA A 50 35.90 11.07 6.89
CA ALA A 50 36.44 10.60 5.61
C ALA A 50 35.35 10.44 4.55
N PHE A 51 34.20 9.86 4.91
CA PHE A 51 33.08 9.69 3.98
C PHE A 51 32.45 11.03 3.57
N ARG A 52 32.32 11.97 4.51
CA ARG A 52 31.83 13.33 4.19
C ARG A 52 32.76 14.04 3.20
N ALA A 53 34.07 13.94 3.40
CA ALA A 53 35.05 14.50 2.48
C ALA A 53 34.98 13.83 1.10
N GLU A 54 34.87 12.50 1.04
CA GLU A 54 34.79 11.75 -0.23
C GLU A 54 33.51 12.07 -1.03
N GLN A 55 32.37 12.15 -0.34
CA GLN A 55 31.07 12.45 -0.96
C GLN A 55 30.84 13.96 -1.16
N GLY A 56 31.72 14.80 -0.62
CA GLY A 56 31.62 16.26 -0.65
C GLY A 56 30.40 16.79 0.11
N LEU A 57 30.06 16.15 1.22
CA LEU A 57 28.98 16.56 2.13
C LEU A 57 29.36 17.77 2.99
N ASP A 58 30.66 18.08 3.10
CA ASP A 58 31.18 19.26 3.80
C ASP A 58 31.26 20.51 2.90
N ASP A 59 31.00 20.36 1.60
CA ASP A 59 31.07 21.48 0.67
C ASP A 59 29.95 22.50 0.95
N PRO A 60 30.12 23.79 0.60
CA PRO A 60 29.06 24.78 0.72
C PRO A 60 27.78 24.34 -0.03
N TYR A 61 26.61 24.64 0.52
CA TYR A 61 25.30 24.26 -0.05
C TYR A 61 25.19 24.49 -1.56
N ILE A 62 25.64 25.64 -2.06
CA ILE A 62 25.57 26.00 -3.49
C ILE A 62 26.43 25.04 -4.35
N VAL A 63 27.57 24.60 -3.83
CA VAL A 63 28.46 23.66 -4.52
C VAL A 63 27.83 22.28 -4.56
N GLN A 64 27.26 21.80 -3.45
CA GLN A 64 26.57 20.52 -3.40
C GLN A 64 25.36 20.49 -4.34
N LEU A 65 24.51 21.52 -4.28
CA LEU A 65 23.36 21.66 -5.16
C LEU A 65 23.78 21.74 -6.63
N GLY A 66 24.80 22.54 -6.94
CA GLY A 66 25.33 22.67 -8.29
C GLY A 66 25.84 21.34 -8.85
N ARG A 67 26.60 20.58 -8.04
CA ARG A 67 27.10 19.24 -8.39
C ARG A 67 25.94 18.27 -8.62
N TYR A 68 24.95 18.27 -7.72
CA TYR A 68 23.76 17.42 -7.82
C TYR A 68 22.97 17.71 -9.11
N LEU A 69 22.66 18.98 -9.38
CA LEU A 69 21.95 19.39 -10.60
C LEU A 69 22.75 19.07 -11.86
N TYR A 70 24.07 19.27 -11.85
CA TYR A 70 24.92 18.94 -12.98
C TYR A 70 24.89 17.43 -13.31
N LYS A 71 25.07 16.57 -12.30
CA LYS A 71 24.99 15.11 -12.45
C LYS A 71 23.60 14.68 -12.95
N ALA A 72 22.54 15.21 -12.35
CA ALA A 72 21.18 14.86 -12.72
C ALA A 72 20.83 15.23 -14.16
N ILE A 73 21.20 16.45 -14.60
CA ILE A 73 20.80 16.98 -15.92
C ILE A 73 21.66 16.38 -17.04
N PHE A 74 22.98 16.32 -16.84
CA PHE A 74 23.92 15.98 -17.93
C PHE A 74 24.34 14.52 -17.94
N GLN A 75 24.27 13.83 -16.80
CA GLN A 75 24.70 12.43 -16.67
C GLN A 75 23.52 11.49 -16.39
N GLY A 76 22.32 12.03 -16.12
CA GLY A 76 21.16 11.22 -15.71
C GLY A 76 21.35 10.54 -14.36
N ASP A 77 22.34 10.98 -13.58
CA ASP A 77 22.65 10.44 -12.26
C ASP A 77 21.92 11.26 -11.19
N LEU A 78 20.85 10.68 -10.65
CA LEU A 78 20.03 11.26 -9.58
C LEU A 78 20.62 11.03 -8.19
N GLY A 79 21.85 10.51 -8.13
CA GLY A 79 22.57 10.21 -6.91
C GLY A 79 22.49 8.74 -6.52
N TYR A 80 23.17 8.46 -5.42
CA TYR A 80 23.24 7.15 -4.81
C TYR A 80 22.33 7.09 -3.60
N SER A 81 21.50 6.05 -3.51
CA SER A 81 20.75 5.78 -2.29
C SER A 81 21.70 5.16 -1.28
N TYR A 82 22.09 5.94 -0.27
CA TYR A 82 22.93 5.46 0.82
C TYR A 82 22.27 4.33 1.61
N VAL A 83 20.94 4.25 1.53
CA VAL A 83 20.11 3.25 2.20
C VAL A 83 20.03 1.97 1.37
N MET A 84 19.48 2.06 0.15
CA MET A 84 19.30 0.89 -0.72
C MET A 84 20.61 0.41 -1.33
N LYS A 85 21.71 1.14 -1.10
CA LYS A 85 23.04 0.89 -1.64
C LYS A 85 23.05 0.72 -3.16
N SER A 86 22.15 1.42 -3.83
CA SER A 86 21.96 1.36 -5.28
C SER A 86 21.80 2.77 -5.87
N SER A 87 22.04 2.91 -7.17
CA SER A 87 21.81 4.20 -7.83
C SER A 87 20.31 4.50 -7.89
N VAL A 88 19.92 5.73 -7.53
CA VAL A 88 18.51 6.16 -7.55
C VAL A 88 17.96 6.07 -8.98
N SER A 89 18.77 6.41 -9.97
CA SER A 89 18.40 6.29 -11.39
C SER A 89 18.06 4.86 -11.79
N SER A 90 18.80 3.86 -11.30
CA SER A 90 18.49 2.44 -11.59
C SER A 90 17.21 1.97 -10.91
N GLU A 91 16.97 2.36 -9.66
CA GLU A 91 15.74 2.01 -8.94
C GLU A 91 14.50 2.58 -9.64
N LEU A 92 14.60 3.85 -10.04
CA LEU A 92 13.56 4.52 -10.80
C LEU A 92 13.35 3.84 -12.16
N ALA A 93 14.42 3.51 -12.89
CA ALA A 93 14.32 2.82 -14.18
C ALA A 93 13.60 1.46 -14.07
N ASN A 94 13.78 0.75 -12.95
CA ASN A 94 13.13 -0.54 -12.70
C ASN A 94 11.64 -0.40 -12.30
N ARG A 95 11.25 0.69 -11.63
CA ARG A 95 9.89 0.86 -11.07
C ARG A 95 8.97 1.71 -11.95
N ILE A 96 9.50 2.76 -12.57
CA ILE A 96 8.76 3.70 -13.44
C ILE A 96 7.93 2.97 -14.51
N PRO A 97 8.45 1.97 -15.24
CA PRO A 97 7.68 1.30 -16.29
C PRO A 97 6.39 0.68 -15.76
N THR A 98 6.46 -0.01 -14.62
CA THR A 98 5.30 -0.65 -13.99
C THR A 98 4.31 0.39 -13.48
N THR A 99 4.78 1.46 -12.83
CA THR A 99 3.93 2.56 -12.36
C THR A 99 3.21 3.25 -13.51
N ILE A 100 3.93 3.59 -14.60
CA ILE A 100 3.33 4.19 -15.80
C ILE A 100 2.31 3.24 -16.42
N LYS A 101 2.65 1.96 -16.55
CA LYS A 101 1.76 0.94 -17.15
C LYS A 101 0.46 0.83 -16.35
N LEU A 102 0.54 0.75 -15.02
CA LEU A 102 -0.63 0.70 -14.14
C LEU A 102 -1.45 1.99 -14.19
N ALA A 103 -0.81 3.16 -14.08
CA ALA A 103 -1.49 4.45 -14.15
C ALA A 103 -2.22 4.63 -15.50
N PHE A 104 -1.54 4.28 -16.60
CA PHE A 104 -2.10 4.39 -17.94
C PHE A 104 -3.35 3.51 -18.09
N TRP A 105 -3.25 2.21 -17.78
CA TRP A 105 -4.39 1.31 -17.94
C TRP A 105 -5.52 1.61 -16.96
N SER A 106 -5.22 2.06 -15.75
CA SER A 106 -6.22 2.51 -14.78
C SER A 106 -6.99 3.73 -15.29
N VAL A 107 -6.31 4.73 -15.86
CA VAL A 107 -6.98 5.90 -16.44
C VAL A 107 -7.79 5.53 -17.68
N VAL A 108 -7.26 4.67 -18.56
CA VAL A 108 -7.98 4.19 -19.74
C VAL A 108 -9.26 3.49 -19.30
N PHE A 109 -9.17 2.52 -18.40
CA PHE A 109 -10.34 1.81 -17.87
C PHE A 109 -11.32 2.78 -17.19
N SER A 110 -10.80 3.69 -16.36
CA SER A 110 -11.62 4.67 -15.67
C SER A 110 -12.36 5.62 -16.60
N THR A 111 -11.73 6.00 -17.71
CA THR A 111 -12.32 6.86 -18.73
C THR A 111 -13.39 6.12 -19.52
N LEU A 112 -13.10 4.88 -19.92
CA LEU A 112 -14.01 4.01 -20.67
C LEU A 112 -15.29 3.69 -19.88
N VAL A 113 -15.23 3.63 -18.55
CA VAL A 113 -16.38 3.38 -17.69
C VAL A 113 -17.02 4.68 -17.20
N GLY A 114 -16.20 5.62 -16.71
CA GLY A 114 -16.65 6.86 -16.08
C GLY A 114 -17.38 7.80 -17.04
N ILE A 115 -16.87 7.99 -18.28
CA ILE A 115 -17.54 8.87 -19.25
C ILE A 115 -18.93 8.34 -19.60
N PRO A 116 -19.12 7.07 -20.02
CA PRO A 116 -20.46 6.55 -20.29
C PRO A 116 -21.39 6.64 -19.09
N MET A 117 -20.94 6.31 -17.88
CA MET A 117 -21.76 6.44 -16.67
C MET A 117 -22.23 7.88 -16.47
N GLY A 118 -21.33 8.86 -16.57
CA GLY A 118 -21.68 10.28 -16.42
C GLY A 118 -22.60 10.79 -17.53
N VAL A 119 -22.38 10.38 -18.78
CA VAL A 119 -23.25 10.73 -19.92
C VAL A 119 -24.66 10.16 -19.72
N ILE A 120 -24.78 8.88 -19.38
CA ILE A 120 -26.07 8.21 -19.15
C ILE A 120 -26.84 8.88 -18.01
N SER A 121 -26.15 9.15 -16.91
CA SER A 121 -26.69 9.82 -15.72
C SER A 121 -27.16 11.26 -16.03
N ALA A 122 -26.43 12.01 -16.87
CA ALA A 122 -26.85 13.34 -17.31
C ALA A 122 -28.07 13.33 -18.24
N ILE A 123 -28.13 12.39 -19.20
CA ILE A 123 -29.25 12.29 -20.14
C ILE A 123 -30.54 11.88 -19.40
N LYS A 124 -30.43 10.97 -18.44
CA LYS A 124 -31.56 10.48 -17.65
C LYS A 124 -31.62 11.14 -16.27
N GLN A 125 -31.43 12.45 -16.22
CA GLN A 125 -31.42 13.23 -14.98
C GLN A 125 -32.67 12.92 -14.12
N TYR A 126 -32.45 12.68 -12.82
CA TYR A 126 -33.49 12.32 -11.83
C TYR A 126 -34.18 10.97 -12.04
N SER A 127 -33.72 10.15 -12.99
CA SER A 127 -34.19 8.76 -13.10
C SER A 127 -33.54 7.85 -12.06
N LEU A 128 -34.11 6.65 -11.88
CA LEU A 128 -33.50 5.60 -11.05
C LEU A 128 -32.08 5.25 -11.47
N LEU A 129 -31.77 5.32 -12.78
CA LEU A 129 -30.42 5.07 -13.29
C LEU A 129 -29.44 6.18 -12.88
N ASP A 130 -29.88 7.44 -12.89
CA ASP A 130 -29.08 8.57 -12.41
C ASP A 130 -28.80 8.44 -10.91
N SER A 131 -29.83 8.11 -10.12
CA SER A 131 -29.68 7.87 -8.67
C SER A 131 -28.75 6.70 -8.37
N PHE A 132 -28.84 5.60 -9.11
CA PHE A 132 -27.97 4.43 -8.94
C PHE A 132 -26.51 4.73 -9.29
N VAL A 133 -26.26 5.39 -10.43
CA VAL A 133 -24.92 5.84 -10.82
C VAL A 133 -24.37 6.80 -9.75
N THR A 134 -25.18 7.76 -9.30
CA THR A 134 -24.78 8.71 -8.26
C THR A 134 -24.40 8.00 -6.96
N LEU A 135 -25.19 7.02 -6.51
CA LEU A 135 -24.87 6.21 -5.32
C LEU A 135 -23.56 5.44 -5.47
N ILE A 136 -23.34 4.75 -6.60
CA ILE A 136 -22.09 4.03 -6.86
C ILE A 136 -20.91 4.98 -6.87
N THR A 137 -21.02 6.13 -7.54
CA THR A 137 -19.94 7.13 -7.57
C THR A 137 -19.70 7.77 -6.20
N LEU A 138 -20.72 7.85 -5.34
CA LEU A 138 -20.55 8.32 -3.97
C LEU A 138 -19.74 7.30 -3.16
N LEU A 139 -20.10 6.02 -3.24
CA LEU A 139 -19.37 4.93 -2.61
C LEU A 139 -17.91 4.87 -3.10
N GLY A 140 -17.69 4.96 -4.41
CA GLY A 140 -16.35 4.90 -5.01
C GLY A 140 -15.41 6.05 -4.61
N VAL A 141 -15.94 7.23 -4.28
CA VAL A 141 -15.14 8.35 -3.74
C VAL A 141 -14.99 8.26 -2.22
N SER A 142 -15.95 7.68 -1.52
CA SER A 142 -15.98 7.64 -0.04
C SER A 142 -15.21 6.47 0.55
N MET A 143 -15.04 5.38 -0.21
CA MET A 143 -14.30 4.20 0.24
C MET A 143 -12.79 4.40 0.09
N PRO A 144 -11.98 4.08 1.12
CA PRO A 144 -10.53 4.06 0.99
C PRO A 144 -10.09 3.11 -0.14
N THR A 145 -9.19 3.57 -1.02
CA THR A 145 -8.72 2.78 -2.18
C THR A 145 -8.12 1.44 -1.76
N PHE A 146 -7.36 1.40 -0.67
CA PHE A 146 -6.81 0.16 -0.12
C PHE A 146 -7.91 -0.83 0.28
N TRP A 147 -8.95 -0.34 0.98
CA TRP A 147 -10.05 -1.19 1.45
C TRP A 147 -10.85 -1.75 0.27
N PHE A 148 -11.12 -0.93 -0.73
CA PHE A 148 -11.71 -1.39 -1.98
C PHE A 148 -10.83 -2.44 -2.67
N GLY A 149 -9.51 -2.25 -2.67
CA GLY A 149 -8.57 -3.24 -3.20
C GLY A 149 -8.62 -4.57 -2.48
N LEU A 150 -8.71 -4.57 -1.14
CA LEU A 150 -8.91 -5.78 -0.36
C LEU A 150 -10.20 -6.51 -0.75
N LEU A 151 -11.32 -5.79 -0.90
CA LEU A 151 -12.59 -6.39 -1.32
C LEU A 151 -12.51 -7.01 -2.71
N VAL A 152 -11.85 -6.32 -3.64
CA VAL A 152 -11.63 -6.82 -5.01
C VAL A 152 -10.77 -8.09 -4.99
N ILE A 153 -9.71 -8.13 -4.19
CA ILE A 153 -8.88 -9.34 -4.02
C ILE A 153 -9.69 -10.47 -3.37
N LEU A 154 -10.43 -10.19 -2.29
CA LEU A 154 -11.23 -11.19 -1.60
C LEU A 154 -12.28 -11.82 -2.53
N ALA A 155 -12.99 -10.98 -3.29
CA ALA A 155 -14.02 -11.45 -4.21
C ALA A 155 -13.42 -12.24 -5.38
N PHE A 156 -12.47 -11.64 -6.11
CA PHE A 156 -12.04 -12.17 -7.41
C PHE A 156 -10.84 -13.11 -7.34
N SER A 157 -10.00 -12.99 -6.32
CA SER A 157 -8.86 -13.88 -6.12
C SER A 157 -9.20 -15.01 -5.16
N VAL A 158 -9.71 -14.70 -3.97
CA VAL A 158 -9.90 -15.70 -2.91
C VAL A 158 -11.16 -16.54 -3.13
N HIS A 159 -12.33 -15.91 -3.30
CA HIS A 159 -13.59 -16.65 -3.43
C HIS A 159 -13.81 -17.22 -4.84
N LEU A 160 -13.56 -16.41 -5.88
CA LEU A 160 -13.81 -16.80 -7.25
C LEU A 160 -12.62 -17.50 -7.94
N GLY A 161 -11.38 -17.25 -7.49
CA GLY A 161 -10.18 -17.81 -8.11
C GLY A 161 -9.92 -17.35 -9.55
N TRP A 162 -10.47 -16.21 -9.97
CA TRP A 162 -10.38 -15.72 -11.36
C TRP A 162 -9.03 -15.10 -11.69
N PHE A 163 -8.44 -14.39 -10.74
CA PHE A 163 -7.19 -13.64 -10.93
C PHE A 163 -6.22 -13.88 -9.77
N PRO A 164 -4.90 -13.89 -10.03
CA PRO A 164 -3.90 -13.98 -8.97
C PRO A 164 -3.89 -12.70 -8.12
N SER A 165 -3.54 -12.84 -6.84
CA SER A 165 -3.54 -11.75 -5.86
C SER A 165 -2.31 -10.85 -5.93
N MET A 166 -1.23 -11.31 -6.56
CA MET A 166 0.06 -10.60 -6.65
C MET A 166 0.69 -10.75 -8.04
N GLY A 167 1.51 -9.77 -8.42
CA GLY A 167 2.28 -9.73 -9.66
C GLY A 167 1.97 -8.52 -10.53
N PHE A 168 2.82 -8.27 -11.54
CA PHE A 168 2.66 -7.18 -12.53
C PHE A 168 3.11 -7.59 -13.95
N SER A 169 3.49 -8.85 -14.14
CA SER A 169 4.11 -9.36 -15.36
C SER A 169 3.07 -9.72 -16.41
N THR A 170 1.95 -10.29 -15.98
CA THR A 170 0.86 -10.71 -16.88
C THR A 170 -0.35 -9.78 -16.80
N VAL A 171 -1.20 -9.79 -17.83
CA VAL A 171 -2.45 -9.01 -17.83
C VAL A 171 -3.35 -9.45 -16.67
N SER A 172 -3.39 -10.74 -16.37
CA SER A 172 -4.19 -11.32 -15.28
C SER A 172 -3.81 -10.73 -13.92
N GLU A 173 -2.51 -10.63 -13.63
CA GLU A 173 -1.98 -10.02 -12.40
C GLU A 173 -2.30 -8.54 -12.29
N MET A 174 -2.43 -7.83 -13.42
CA MET A 174 -2.70 -6.40 -13.44
C MET A 174 -4.19 -6.05 -13.27
N VAL A 175 -5.12 -7.01 -13.45
CA VAL A 175 -6.56 -6.73 -13.42
C VAL A 175 -6.99 -6.18 -12.05
N LEU A 176 -6.62 -6.85 -10.96
CA LEU A 176 -7.05 -6.44 -9.61
C LEU A 176 -6.48 -5.07 -9.21
N PRO A 177 -5.17 -4.79 -9.42
CA PRO A 177 -4.62 -3.45 -9.23
C PRO A 177 -5.32 -2.38 -10.09
N ILE A 178 -5.57 -2.66 -11.38
CA ILE A 178 -6.25 -1.71 -12.26
C ILE A 178 -7.67 -1.40 -11.76
N LEU A 179 -8.44 -2.42 -11.39
CA LEU A 179 -9.79 -2.24 -10.85
C LEU A 179 -9.76 -1.39 -9.56
N THR A 180 -8.84 -1.72 -8.66
CA THR A 180 -8.64 -1.02 -7.39
C THR A 180 -8.34 0.46 -7.60
N LEU A 181 -7.34 0.77 -8.43
CA LEU A 181 -6.92 2.14 -8.74
C LEU A 181 -7.97 2.92 -9.52
N SER A 182 -8.81 2.22 -10.30
CA SER A 182 -9.83 2.84 -11.13
C SER A 182 -11.09 3.22 -10.36
N GLY A 183 -11.41 2.59 -9.22
CA GLY A 183 -12.67 2.82 -8.51
C GLY A 183 -12.94 4.30 -8.21
N SER A 184 -11.97 5.00 -7.61
CA SER A 184 -12.06 6.42 -7.31
C SER A 184 -12.04 7.29 -8.57
N SER A 185 -11.19 6.94 -9.53
CA SER A 185 -11.05 7.65 -10.80
C SER A 185 -12.33 7.60 -11.65
N ILE A 186 -12.99 6.44 -11.75
CA ILE A 186 -14.29 6.25 -12.42
C ILE A 186 -15.32 7.19 -11.80
N ALA A 187 -15.39 7.22 -10.48
CA ALA A 187 -16.37 8.00 -9.77
C ALA A 187 -16.20 9.51 -9.96
N ILE A 188 -14.95 9.99 -9.93
CA ILE A 188 -14.63 11.41 -10.20
C ILE A 188 -14.92 11.76 -11.66
N ILE A 189 -14.46 10.94 -12.62
CA ILE A 189 -14.69 11.17 -14.05
C ILE A 189 -16.20 11.18 -14.34
N ALA A 190 -16.96 10.20 -13.85
CA ALA A 190 -18.41 10.14 -14.06
C ALA A 190 -19.14 11.36 -13.49
N ARG A 191 -18.76 11.82 -12.29
CA ARG A 191 -19.37 13.00 -11.66
C ARG A 191 -19.12 14.28 -12.45
N ILE A 192 -17.88 14.48 -12.90
CA ILE A 192 -17.52 15.65 -13.71
C ILE A 192 -18.18 15.56 -15.08
N THR A 193 -18.15 14.40 -15.74
CA THR A 193 -18.84 14.18 -17.01
C THR A 193 -20.32 14.49 -16.88
N ARG A 194 -20.98 14.03 -15.81
CA ARG A 194 -22.39 14.33 -15.55
C ARG A 194 -22.63 15.84 -15.44
N SER A 195 -21.85 16.54 -14.61
CA SER A 195 -22.00 17.98 -14.40
C SER A 195 -21.80 18.77 -15.69
N SER A 196 -20.71 18.49 -16.43
CA SER A 196 -20.39 19.18 -17.68
C SER A 196 -21.41 18.88 -18.78
N MET A 197 -21.93 17.66 -18.85
CA MET A 197 -23.01 17.31 -19.78
C MET A 197 -24.30 18.07 -19.46
N LEU A 198 -24.70 18.18 -18.19
CA LEU A 198 -25.90 18.92 -17.79
C LEU A 198 -25.82 20.40 -18.11
N GLU A 199 -24.64 21.00 -17.94
CA GLU A 199 -24.38 22.40 -18.32
C GLU A 199 -24.50 22.57 -19.84
N VAL A 200 -23.79 21.74 -20.60
CA VAL A 200 -23.73 21.84 -22.06
C VAL A 200 -25.08 21.56 -22.72
N ILE A 201 -25.85 20.58 -22.25
CA ILE A 201 -27.16 20.22 -22.82
C ILE A 201 -28.17 21.39 -22.74
N ARG A 202 -27.96 22.34 -21.81
CA ARG A 202 -28.82 23.52 -21.59
C ARG A 202 -28.39 24.74 -22.41
N SER A 203 -27.34 24.64 -23.20
CA SER A 203 -26.84 25.75 -24.02
C SER A 203 -27.70 26.03 -25.26
N ASP A 204 -27.68 27.29 -25.73
CA ASP A 204 -28.50 27.76 -26.85
C ASP A 204 -28.15 27.08 -28.19
N TYR A 205 -26.89 26.73 -28.41
CA TYR A 205 -26.49 26.02 -29.64
C TYR A 205 -27.02 24.58 -29.67
N ILE A 206 -27.18 23.94 -28.51
CA ILE A 206 -27.84 22.63 -28.41
C ILE A 206 -29.33 22.76 -28.69
N ARG A 207 -29.99 23.80 -28.15
CA ARG A 207 -31.40 24.09 -28.46
C ARG A 207 -31.61 24.32 -29.95
N THR A 208 -30.69 25.05 -30.59
CA THR A 208 -30.69 25.28 -32.05
C THR A 208 -30.52 23.97 -32.82
N ALA A 209 -29.60 23.08 -32.39
CA ALA A 209 -29.42 21.78 -33.03
C ALA A 209 -30.69 20.91 -32.95
N ARG A 210 -31.38 20.92 -31.80
CA ARG A 210 -32.69 20.25 -31.64
C ARG A 210 -33.77 20.87 -32.52
N ALA A 211 -33.85 22.20 -32.60
CA ALA A 211 -34.82 22.90 -33.44
C ALA A 211 -34.62 22.60 -34.94
N LYS A 212 -33.39 22.30 -35.38
CA LYS A 212 -33.08 21.82 -36.73
C LYS A 212 -33.52 20.36 -37.00
N GLY A 213 -34.17 19.69 -36.05
CA GLY A 213 -34.66 18.31 -36.20
C GLY A 213 -33.58 17.24 -36.09
N GLN A 214 -32.40 17.54 -35.53
CA GLN A 214 -31.36 16.54 -35.33
C GLN A 214 -31.81 15.46 -34.33
N LYS A 215 -31.46 14.19 -34.61
CA LYS A 215 -31.73 13.07 -33.69
C LYS A 215 -31.00 13.31 -32.36
N GLU A 216 -31.63 12.97 -31.23
CA GLU A 216 -31.06 13.22 -29.89
C GLU A 216 -29.68 12.58 -29.70
N ARG A 217 -29.43 11.40 -30.29
CA ARG A 217 -28.09 10.77 -30.30
C ARG A 217 -27.03 11.64 -30.97
N VAL A 218 -27.38 12.34 -32.06
CA VAL A 218 -26.46 13.26 -32.76
C VAL A 218 -26.24 14.50 -31.89
N VAL A 219 -27.31 15.06 -31.30
CA VAL A 219 -27.21 16.19 -30.37
C VAL A 219 -26.25 15.88 -29.22
N ILE A 220 -26.38 14.70 -28.61
CA ILE A 220 -25.54 14.27 -27.48
C ILE A 220 -24.10 14.01 -27.93
N PHE A 221 -23.86 13.06 -28.84
CA PHE A 221 -22.50 12.58 -29.10
C PHE A 221 -21.70 13.48 -30.04
N ARG A 222 -22.36 14.26 -30.91
CA ARG A 222 -21.68 15.13 -31.88
C ARG A 222 -21.62 16.59 -31.45
N HIS A 223 -22.58 17.07 -30.66
CA HIS A 223 -22.63 18.48 -30.24
C HIS A 223 -22.36 18.67 -28.75
N ALA A 224 -22.99 17.90 -27.86
CA ALA A 224 -22.85 18.11 -26.42
C ALA A 224 -21.53 17.55 -25.88
N LEU A 225 -21.28 16.25 -26.08
CA LEU A 225 -20.13 15.55 -25.51
C LEU A 225 -18.78 16.21 -25.87
N PRO A 226 -18.47 16.55 -27.13
CA PRO A 226 -17.18 17.18 -27.46
C PRO A 226 -16.92 18.50 -26.74
N ASN A 227 -17.97 19.27 -26.41
CA ASN A 227 -17.83 20.51 -25.65
C ASN A 227 -17.73 20.24 -24.15
N ALA A 228 -18.47 19.24 -23.63
CA ALA A 228 -18.31 18.77 -22.27
C ALA A 228 -16.93 18.13 -22.01
N MET A 229 -16.23 17.66 -23.05
CA MET A 229 -14.89 17.06 -22.93
C MET A 229 -13.81 18.04 -22.44
N ILE A 230 -13.99 19.35 -22.57
CA ILE A 230 -12.95 20.34 -22.18
C ILE A 230 -12.56 20.19 -20.68
N PRO A 231 -13.49 20.27 -19.72
CA PRO A 231 -13.17 20.00 -18.31
C PRO A 231 -12.87 18.52 -18.04
N ILE A 232 -13.52 17.59 -18.74
CA ILE A 232 -13.31 16.14 -18.53
C ILE A 232 -11.87 15.73 -18.86
N MET A 233 -11.30 16.24 -19.96
CA MET A 233 -9.91 15.98 -20.35
C MET A 233 -8.91 16.50 -19.30
N THR A 234 -9.23 17.64 -18.67
CA THR A 234 -8.39 18.20 -17.60
C THR A 234 -8.36 17.25 -16.41
N ILE A 235 -9.53 16.74 -16.00
CA ILE A 235 -9.65 15.80 -14.88
C ILE A 235 -8.98 14.46 -15.21
N ILE A 236 -9.13 13.92 -16.41
CA ILE A 236 -8.44 12.71 -16.85
C ILE A 236 -6.92 12.87 -16.70
N GLY A 237 -6.37 14.00 -17.16
CA GLY A 237 -4.95 14.31 -16.99
C GLY A 237 -4.51 14.42 -15.54
N MET A 238 -5.35 15.02 -14.68
CA MET A 238 -5.08 15.10 -13.23
C MET A 238 -5.12 13.72 -12.56
N GLN A 239 -6.07 12.85 -12.93
CA GLN A 239 -6.14 11.49 -12.40
C GLN A 239 -4.91 10.67 -12.79
N PHE A 240 -4.44 10.81 -14.03
CA PHE A 240 -3.18 10.18 -14.46
C PHE A 240 -2.00 10.64 -13.60
N GLY A 241 -1.87 11.95 -13.37
CA GLY A 241 -0.81 12.50 -12.51
C GLY A 241 -0.90 12.00 -11.06
N MET A 242 -2.10 11.94 -10.49
CA MET A 242 -2.33 11.41 -9.13
C MET A 242 -1.95 9.93 -9.01
N LEU A 243 -2.24 9.12 -10.03
CA LEU A 243 -1.88 7.70 -10.04
C LEU A 243 -0.37 7.47 -10.18
N LEU A 244 0.36 8.39 -10.81
CA LEU A 244 1.82 8.35 -10.87
C LEU A 244 2.49 8.75 -9.56
N GLY A 245 1.90 9.70 -8.82
CA GLY A 245 2.45 10.24 -7.58
C GLY A 245 2.32 9.33 -6.35
N GLY A 246 2.12 8.03 -6.55
CA GLY A 246 1.70 7.08 -5.52
C GLY A 246 2.40 7.23 -4.17
N SER A 247 1.63 7.64 -3.16
CA SER A 247 1.64 7.13 -1.78
C SER A 247 0.48 7.80 -1.03
N ILE A 248 -0.64 7.09 -0.99
CA ILE A 248 -1.76 7.34 -0.06
C ILE A 248 -1.95 6.09 0.82
N ILE A 249 -1.18 5.02 0.61
CA ILE A 249 -1.43 3.72 1.25
C ILE A 249 -1.15 3.82 2.75
N THR A 250 -0.03 4.43 3.16
CA THR A 250 0.29 4.57 4.59
C THR A 250 -0.71 5.48 5.30
N GLU A 251 -0.96 6.68 4.76
CA GLU A 251 -1.95 7.60 5.33
C GLU A 251 -3.36 6.99 5.35
N ALA A 252 -3.78 6.30 4.29
CA ALA A 252 -5.07 5.62 4.26
C ALA A 252 -5.13 4.48 5.27
N THR A 253 -4.05 3.73 5.47
CA THR A 253 -3.99 2.64 6.46
C THR A 253 -4.08 3.20 7.86
N ILE A 254 -3.40 4.32 8.15
CA ILE A 254 -3.50 5.05 9.41
C ILE A 254 -4.94 5.51 9.67
N GLN A 255 -5.59 6.12 8.67
CA GLN A 255 -6.98 6.58 8.81
C GLN A 255 -7.96 5.43 9.01
N PHE A 256 -7.77 4.33 8.27
CA PHE A 256 -8.59 3.12 8.41
C PHE A 256 -8.44 2.48 9.79
N ALA A 257 -7.20 2.35 10.28
CA ALA A 257 -6.92 1.81 11.61
C ALA A 257 -7.61 2.66 12.70
N LYS A 258 -7.48 3.99 12.63
CA LYS A 258 -8.14 4.92 13.57
C LYS A 258 -9.66 4.81 13.52
N ALA A 259 -10.25 4.74 12.33
CA ALA A 259 -11.70 4.63 12.16
C ALA A 259 -12.24 3.32 12.72
N THR A 260 -11.56 2.20 12.46
CA THR A 260 -11.95 0.88 12.97
C THR A 260 -11.93 0.82 14.50
N VAL A 261 -10.89 1.39 15.12
CA VAL A 261 -10.82 1.50 16.59
C VAL A 261 -11.90 2.43 17.14
N ALA A 262 -12.18 3.55 16.48
CA ALA A 262 -13.26 4.46 16.89
C ALA A 262 -14.66 3.82 16.79
N LEU A 263 -14.84 2.82 15.93
CA LEU A 263 -16.07 2.03 15.82
C LEU A 263 -16.19 0.91 16.87
N GLY A 264 -15.20 0.77 17.77
CA GLY A 264 -15.24 -0.17 18.88
C GLY A 264 -14.40 -1.42 18.71
N ALA A 265 -13.45 -1.45 17.76
CA ALA A 265 -12.50 -2.56 17.69
C ALA A 265 -11.55 -2.55 18.89
N ASP A 266 -11.45 -3.70 19.55
CA ASP A 266 -10.61 -3.93 20.74
C ASP A 266 -9.10 -3.88 20.48
N GLY A 267 -8.70 -4.08 19.22
CA GLY A 267 -7.34 -4.40 18.84
C GLY A 267 -7.11 -4.42 17.34
N LEU A 268 -5.84 -4.33 16.94
CA LEU A 268 -5.41 -4.59 15.57
C LEU A 268 -4.67 -5.92 15.47
N PHE A 269 -5.01 -6.72 14.46
CA PHE A 269 -4.12 -7.74 13.94
C PHE A 269 -3.37 -7.14 12.74
N PHE A 270 -2.12 -6.74 12.95
CA PHE A 270 -1.32 -6.05 11.95
C PHE A 270 -0.27 -7.01 11.37
N ALA A 271 -0.37 -7.29 10.08
CA ALA A 271 0.56 -8.18 9.39
C ALA A 271 1.65 -7.35 8.71
N SER A 272 2.87 -7.43 9.24
CA SER A 272 4.03 -6.83 8.60
C SER A 272 4.56 -7.76 7.52
N GLN A 273 4.46 -7.31 6.27
CA GLN A 273 4.98 -7.99 5.10
C GLN A 273 6.46 -7.68 4.93
N LEU A 274 7.24 -8.61 4.38
CA LEU A 274 8.68 -8.42 4.09
C LEU A 274 9.57 -8.27 5.34
N SER A 275 9.08 -8.66 6.52
CA SER A 275 9.84 -8.70 7.78
C SER A 275 10.73 -9.94 7.91
N THR A 276 11.48 -10.25 6.85
CA THR A 276 12.30 -11.47 6.72
C THR A 276 13.64 -11.15 6.07
N SER A 277 14.71 -11.72 6.63
CA SER A 277 16.06 -11.60 6.08
C SER A 277 16.27 -12.25 4.72
N ASN A 278 15.31 -13.09 4.29
CA ASN A 278 15.37 -13.74 2.99
C ASN A 278 15.03 -12.78 1.84
N ILE A 279 14.37 -11.64 2.15
CA ILE A 279 13.88 -10.70 1.13
C ILE A 279 14.56 -9.34 1.27
N LEU A 280 14.65 -8.80 2.48
CA LEU A 280 15.26 -7.50 2.77
C LEU A 280 16.28 -7.66 3.88
N ASP A 281 17.41 -6.96 3.81
CA ASP A 281 18.31 -6.82 4.95
C ASP A 281 17.69 -5.89 6.02
N LEU A 282 18.11 -6.04 7.28
CA LEU A 282 17.50 -5.39 8.43
C LEU A 282 17.50 -3.85 8.32
N PRO A 283 18.60 -3.18 7.93
CA PRO A 283 18.58 -1.73 7.69
C PRO A 283 17.53 -1.29 6.66
N THR A 284 17.42 -2.00 5.54
CA THR A 284 16.42 -1.72 4.50
C THR A 284 15.00 -1.97 5.00
N HIS A 285 14.81 -3.05 5.76
CA HIS A 285 13.54 -3.35 6.42
C HIS A 285 13.13 -2.23 7.41
N ASP A 286 14.06 -1.77 8.23
CA ASP A 286 13.79 -0.75 9.23
C ASP A 286 13.29 0.56 8.59
N GLU A 287 13.85 0.92 7.43
CA GLU A 287 13.47 2.13 6.72
C GLU A 287 12.15 2.02 5.94
N PHE A 288 11.94 0.91 5.21
CA PHE A 288 10.83 0.79 4.27
C PHE A 288 9.62 0.03 4.81
N VAL A 289 9.79 -0.71 5.89
CA VAL A 289 8.72 -1.49 6.51
C VAL A 289 8.48 -0.98 7.92
N ARG A 290 9.49 -1.09 8.80
CA ARG A 290 9.31 -0.77 10.22
C ARG A 290 8.88 0.65 10.50
N LYS A 291 9.48 1.62 9.82
CA LYS A 291 9.08 3.03 9.95
C LYS A 291 7.57 3.20 9.78
N TYR A 292 7.00 2.66 8.70
CA TYR A 292 5.59 2.83 8.38
C TYR A 292 4.68 1.93 9.23
N ASP A 293 5.13 0.71 9.57
CA ASP A 293 4.44 -0.14 10.54
C ASP A 293 4.27 0.57 11.89
N LEU A 294 5.36 1.18 12.39
CA LEU A 294 5.35 1.93 13.64
C LEU A 294 4.45 3.16 13.55
N GLU A 295 4.44 3.89 12.42
CA GLU A 295 3.51 5.01 12.22
C GLU A 295 2.05 4.55 12.32
N ILE A 296 1.69 3.41 11.73
CA ILE A 296 0.35 2.83 11.80
C ILE A 296 -0.01 2.40 13.22
N LEU A 297 0.87 1.63 13.87
CA LEU A 297 0.61 1.08 15.21
C LEU A 297 0.57 2.18 16.27
N LYS A 298 1.48 3.17 16.21
CA LYS A 298 1.46 4.34 17.09
C LYS A 298 0.20 5.19 16.91
N ALA A 299 -0.39 5.19 15.70
CA ALA A 299 -1.60 5.95 15.43
C ALA A 299 -2.83 5.46 16.21
N VAL A 300 -2.82 4.21 16.67
CA VAL A 300 -3.88 3.60 17.49
C VAL A 300 -3.42 3.27 18.91
N GLU A 301 -2.17 3.54 19.24
CA GLU A 301 -1.58 3.27 20.55
C GLU A 301 -2.38 3.98 21.67
N GLY A 302 -2.66 3.24 22.75
CA GLY A 302 -3.47 3.71 23.87
C GLY A 302 -4.98 3.76 23.60
N ARG A 303 -5.45 3.45 22.38
CA ARG A 303 -6.89 3.36 22.05
C ARG A 303 -7.39 1.92 21.96
N THR A 304 -6.49 0.97 21.80
CA THR A 304 -6.76 -0.47 21.81
C THR A 304 -6.06 -1.13 22.99
N TRP A 305 -6.64 -2.20 23.53
CA TRP A 305 -6.06 -2.92 24.67
C TRP A 305 -5.16 -4.09 24.24
N PHE A 306 -5.40 -4.66 23.06
CA PHE A 306 -4.66 -5.83 22.57
C PHE A 306 -4.39 -5.80 21.08
N ASN A 307 -3.17 -5.43 20.70
CA ASN A 307 -2.66 -5.47 19.33
C ASN A 307 -1.74 -6.67 19.13
N VAL A 308 -1.84 -7.30 17.96
CA VAL A 308 -1.03 -8.43 17.52
C VAL A 308 -0.21 -8.00 16.31
N LEU A 309 1.12 -8.19 16.37
CA LEU A 309 1.97 -8.11 15.18
C LEU A 309 2.17 -9.51 14.60
N HIS A 310 1.70 -9.71 13.38
CA HIS A 310 2.00 -10.90 12.60
C HIS A 310 3.20 -10.67 11.69
N LEU A 311 4.17 -11.58 11.72
CA LEU A 311 5.36 -11.55 10.88
C LEU A 311 5.30 -12.69 9.86
N HIS A 312 5.25 -12.32 8.59
CA HIS A 312 5.11 -13.27 7.50
C HIS A 312 6.47 -13.69 6.94
N GLY A 313 6.64 -14.99 6.68
CA GLY A 313 7.86 -15.56 6.07
C GLY A 313 8.76 -16.33 7.05
N ALA A 314 9.90 -16.77 6.54
CA ALA A 314 10.96 -17.49 7.26
C ALA A 314 12.07 -16.53 7.71
N ASN A 315 12.87 -16.86 8.73
CA ASN A 315 13.97 -16.02 9.23
C ASN A 315 13.52 -14.56 9.50
N THR A 316 12.47 -14.41 10.32
CA THR A 316 11.85 -13.11 10.56
C THR A 316 12.69 -12.22 11.49
N TYR A 317 12.55 -10.90 11.34
CA TYR A 317 13.18 -9.90 12.21
C TYR A 317 12.50 -9.74 13.57
N ILE A 318 11.87 -10.81 14.06
CA ILE A 318 11.09 -10.75 15.30
C ILE A 318 11.97 -10.38 16.50
N ARG A 319 13.25 -10.77 16.56
CA ARG A 319 14.15 -10.38 17.67
C ARG A 319 14.41 -8.88 17.70
N GLU A 320 14.43 -8.26 16.53
CA GLU A 320 14.76 -6.85 16.33
C GLU A 320 13.53 -5.94 16.48
N MET A 321 12.33 -6.49 16.29
CA MET A 321 11.05 -5.78 16.30
C MET A 321 10.37 -5.72 17.68
N GLN A 322 11.12 -5.93 18.77
CA GLN A 322 10.58 -6.02 20.14
C GLN A 322 10.01 -4.70 20.68
N ASP A 323 10.44 -3.59 20.11
CA ASP A 323 9.99 -2.22 20.38
C ASP A 323 8.60 -1.89 19.81
N TYR A 324 8.04 -2.73 18.93
CA TYR A 324 6.73 -2.48 18.36
C TYR A 324 5.67 -2.35 19.47
N PRO A 325 4.73 -1.36 19.39
CA PRO A 325 3.73 -1.10 20.42
C PRO A 325 2.55 -2.09 20.34
N VAL A 326 2.86 -3.38 20.35
CA VAL A 326 1.92 -4.51 20.35
C VAL A 326 2.03 -5.31 21.64
N GLN A 327 0.98 -6.05 21.97
CA GLN A 327 0.91 -6.92 23.15
C GLN A 327 1.35 -8.34 22.82
N ALA A 328 1.15 -8.78 21.57
CA ALA A 328 1.49 -10.12 21.13
C ALA A 328 2.21 -10.16 19.78
N PHE A 329 3.10 -11.13 19.62
CA PHE A 329 3.70 -11.50 18.34
C PHE A 329 3.14 -12.81 17.84
N ASN A 330 2.88 -12.88 16.53
CA ASN A 330 2.48 -14.09 15.83
C ASN A 330 3.43 -14.34 14.66
N TRP A 331 3.99 -15.55 14.58
CA TRP A 331 4.87 -15.96 13.48
C TRP A 331 4.89 -17.49 13.39
N HIS A 332 5.58 -18.03 12.39
CA HIS A 332 5.83 -19.46 12.32
C HIS A 332 7.11 -19.85 13.07
N ASP A 333 6.98 -20.46 14.24
CA ASP A 333 8.09 -20.70 15.17
C ASP A 333 8.73 -22.09 15.05
N ARG A 334 8.14 -23.01 14.28
CA ARG A 334 8.58 -24.41 14.21
C ARG A 334 9.38 -24.78 12.98
N ASP A 335 8.94 -24.38 11.79
CA ASP A 335 9.59 -24.82 10.54
C ASP A 335 10.70 -23.86 10.11
N ASP A 336 10.53 -22.56 10.36
CA ASP A 336 11.26 -21.52 9.63
C ASP A 336 11.63 -20.27 10.45
N GLY A 337 11.24 -20.20 11.73
CA GLY A 337 11.45 -19.01 12.58
C GLY A 337 12.26 -19.32 13.85
N PRO A 338 12.75 -18.29 14.55
CA PRO A 338 13.32 -18.51 15.87
C PRO A 338 12.26 -19.13 16.78
N SER A 339 12.68 -20.10 17.60
CA SER A 339 11.77 -20.81 18.48
C SER A 339 11.23 -19.88 19.57
N MET A 340 10.05 -20.18 20.12
CA MET A 340 9.50 -19.42 21.25
C MET A 340 10.46 -19.39 22.45
N GLU A 341 11.16 -20.49 22.72
CA GLU A 341 12.13 -20.61 23.81
C GLU A 341 13.29 -19.62 23.64
N GLU A 342 13.76 -19.41 22.41
CA GLU A 342 14.79 -18.42 22.11
C GLU A 342 14.29 -17.00 22.30
N LEU A 343 13.06 -16.71 21.86
CA LEU A 343 12.49 -15.36 21.96
C LEU A 343 12.07 -14.97 23.37
N ARG A 344 11.71 -15.96 24.21
CA ARG A 344 11.42 -15.71 25.63
C ARG A 344 12.60 -15.08 26.37
N LYS A 345 13.83 -15.30 25.91
CA LYS A 345 15.04 -14.70 26.51
C LYS A 345 15.15 -13.20 26.25
N VAL A 346 14.47 -12.69 25.24
CA VAL A 346 14.60 -11.29 24.77
C VAL A 346 13.27 -10.54 24.74
N SER A 347 12.15 -11.18 25.10
CA SER A 347 10.82 -10.58 25.05
C SER A 347 9.90 -11.08 26.15
N ASP A 348 9.26 -10.11 26.81
CA ASP A 348 8.18 -10.35 27.76
C ASP A 348 6.79 -10.34 27.10
N LYS A 349 6.69 -10.25 25.77
CA LYS A 349 5.38 -10.17 25.11
C LYS A 349 4.65 -11.52 25.12
N VAL A 350 3.36 -11.47 24.78
CA VAL A 350 2.57 -12.69 24.53
C VAL A 350 2.99 -13.27 23.18
N PHE A 351 3.16 -14.57 23.10
CA PHE A 351 3.48 -15.25 21.85
C PHE A 351 2.27 -16.03 21.35
N ILE A 352 2.01 -15.94 20.04
CA ILE A 352 0.93 -16.64 19.36
C ILE A 352 1.56 -17.60 18.35
N GLY A 353 1.43 -18.90 18.55
CA GLY A 353 2.08 -19.92 17.73
C GLY A 353 2.24 -21.25 18.45
N GLY A 354 3.28 -22.01 18.13
CA GLY A 354 3.69 -23.22 18.85
C GLY A 354 3.13 -24.52 18.27
N LEU A 355 2.09 -24.44 17.44
CA LEU A 355 1.56 -25.60 16.72
C LEU A 355 2.11 -25.60 15.28
N SER A 356 2.36 -26.79 14.74
CA SER A 356 2.72 -26.94 13.32
C SER A 356 1.67 -26.34 12.38
N TRP A 357 2.11 -25.88 11.20
CA TRP A 357 1.25 -25.20 10.22
C TRP A 357 1.04 -26.03 8.94
N GLY A 358 0.01 -25.69 8.17
CA GLY A 358 -0.23 -26.19 6.81
C GLY A 358 -0.51 -27.70 6.71
N LYS A 359 0.04 -28.35 5.68
CA LYS A 359 -0.21 -29.78 5.40
C LYS A 359 0.28 -30.70 6.53
N ASN A 360 1.23 -30.25 7.35
CA ASN A 360 1.73 -31.02 8.50
C ASN A 360 0.68 -31.06 9.61
N TRP A 361 -0.02 -29.95 9.86
CA TRP A 361 -1.09 -29.87 10.85
C TRP A 361 -2.28 -30.80 10.54
N LEU A 362 -2.76 -30.79 9.29
CA LEU A 362 -3.92 -31.59 8.90
C LEU A 362 -3.65 -33.10 8.99
N LYS A 363 -2.42 -33.52 8.69
CA LYS A 363 -2.01 -34.93 8.66
C LYS A 363 -1.75 -35.54 10.04
N LYS A 364 -1.65 -34.73 11.10
CA LYS A 364 -1.40 -35.23 12.46
C LYS A 364 -2.59 -36.01 13.00
N THR A 365 -2.28 -37.07 13.73
CA THR A 365 -3.20 -37.79 14.60
C THR A 365 -3.53 -36.96 15.84
N ASN A 366 -4.63 -37.29 16.51
CA ASN A 366 -5.04 -36.61 17.73
C ASN A 366 -3.98 -36.74 18.85
N ASP A 367 -3.31 -37.89 18.96
CA ASP A 367 -2.23 -38.09 19.95
C ASP A 367 -1.01 -37.22 19.67
N GLU A 368 -0.63 -37.04 18.40
CA GLU A 368 0.46 -36.14 18.00
C GLU A 368 0.15 -34.68 18.34
N VAL A 369 -1.11 -34.26 18.16
CA VAL A 369 -1.58 -32.92 18.54
C VAL A 369 -1.51 -32.72 20.04
N VAL A 370 -1.98 -33.68 20.84
CA VAL A 370 -1.91 -33.62 22.32
C VAL A 370 -0.46 -33.55 22.80
N ALA A 371 0.42 -34.39 22.23
CA ALA A 371 1.83 -34.39 22.57
C ALA A 371 2.50 -33.04 22.26
N GLU A 372 2.18 -32.43 21.11
CA GLU A 372 2.68 -31.12 20.72
C GLU A 372 2.18 -30.01 21.65
N VAL A 373 0.89 -29.99 22.01
CA VAL A 373 0.35 -29.02 22.97
C VAL A 373 1.08 -29.10 24.31
N ARG A 374 1.26 -30.32 24.86
CA ARG A 374 1.97 -30.53 26.13
C ARG A 374 3.43 -30.09 26.06
N GLU A 375 4.08 -30.37 24.95
CA GLU A 375 5.47 -29.95 24.68
C GLU A 375 5.58 -28.42 24.69
N VAL A 376 4.71 -27.72 23.96
CA VAL A 376 4.74 -26.24 23.87
C VAL A 376 4.46 -25.58 25.22
N VAL A 377 3.46 -26.08 25.95
CA VAL A 377 3.14 -25.58 27.30
C VAL A 377 4.35 -25.74 28.22
N LYS A 378 4.98 -26.92 28.21
CA LYS A 378 6.16 -27.21 29.04
C LYS A 378 7.36 -26.33 28.67
N ARG A 379 7.64 -26.10 27.39
CA ARG A 379 8.77 -25.28 26.93
C ARG A 379 8.66 -23.81 27.29
N ASN A 380 7.47 -23.35 27.68
CA ASN A 380 7.18 -21.95 27.93
C ASN A 380 6.65 -21.70 29.36
N GLU A 381 6.90 -22.61 30.29
CA GLU A 381 6.61 -22.38 31.72
C GLU A 381 7.38 -21.14 32.23
N GLY A 382 6.65 -20.12 32.72
CA GLY A 382 7.23 -18.92 33.35
C GLY A 382 7.13 -17.59 32.58
N GLY A 383 6.55 -17.55 31.37
CA GLY A 383 6.35 -16.30 30.61
C GLY A 383 5.00 -15.59 30.86
N LYS A 384 4.80 -14.38 30.30
CA LYS A 384 3.54 -13.58 30.41
C LYS A 384 2.30 -14.17 29.72
N GLY A 385 2.37 -15.41 29.20
CA GLY A 385 1.28 -16.12 28.54
C GLY A 385 1.56 -16.45 27.06
N ILE A 386 0.88 -17.48 26.56
CA ILE A 386 0.96 -18.00 25.18
C ILE A 386 -0.46 -18.14 24.66
N ILE A 387 -0.67 -17.84 23.38
CA ILE A 387 -1.87 -18.22 22.64
C ILE A 387 -1.46 -19.30 21.65
N LEU A 388 -1.99 -20.51 21.79
CA LEU A 388 -1.64 -21.59 20.88
C LEU A 388 -2.31 -21.39 19.53
N ALA A 389 -1.50 -21.42 18.47
CA ALA A 389 -1.95 -21.30 17.09
C ALA A 389 -1.02 -22.05 16.14
N PRO A 390 -1.53 -22.58 15.01
CA PRO A 390 -0.71 -23.18 13.96
C PRO A 390 -0.01 -22.10 13.12
N GLY A 391 0.94 -21.37 13.69
CA GLY A 391 1.59 -20.24 13.01
C GLY A 391 0.60 -19.14 12.63
N CYS A 392 0.40 -18.89 11.33
CA CYS A 392 -0.33 -17.72 10.82
C CYS A 392 -1.87 -17.86 10.88
N VAL A 393 -2.42 -19.04 10.55
CA VAL A 393 -3.87 -19.29 10.42
C VAL A 393 -4.19 -20.77 10.60
N ILE A 394 -5.36 -21.06 11.19
CA ILE A 394 -5.94 -22.41 11.25
C ILE A 394 -6.52 -22.75 9.88
N ASP A 395 -6.15 -23.91 9.33
CA ASP A 395 -6.73 -24.41 8.09
C ASP A 395 -8.23 -24.68 8.28
N PRO A 396 -9.14 -24.15 7.43
CA PRO A 396 -10.58 -24.37 7.55
C PRO A 396 -11.01 -25.84 7.51
N ALA A 397 -10.18 -26.74 6.97
CA ALA A 397 -10.43 -28.18 6.98
C ALA A 397 -10.06 -28.85 8.32
N THR A 398 -9.56 -28.10 9.31
CA THR A 398 -9.25 -28.62 10.65
C THR A 398 -10.55 -29.08 11.33
N PRO A 399 -10.67 -30.35 11.74
CA PRO A 399 -11.87 -30.84 12.43
C PRO A 399 -12.12 -30.11 13.75
N GLU A 400 -13.38 -29.82 14.08
CA GLU A 400 -13.78 -29.15 15.32
C GLU A 400 -13.34 -29.94 16.57
N GLU A 401 -13.46 -31.27 16.53
CA GLU A 401 -12.99 -32.18 17.59
C GLU A 401 -11.50 -31.94 17.94
N ARG A 402 -10.67 -31.60 16.94
CA ARG A 402 -9.25 -31.30 17.16
C ARG A 402 -9.05 -30.00 17.91
N LEU A 403 -9.87 -28.98 17.64
CA LEU A 403 -9.85 -27.71 18.37
C LEU A 403 -10.28 -27.91 19.82
N GLU A 404 -11.34 -28.69 20.05
CA GLU A 404 -11.79 -29.07 21.40
C GLU A 404 -10.73 -29.86 22.16
N LEU A 405 -10.02 -30.77 21.48
CA LEU A 405 -8.93 -31.55 22.04
C LEU A 405 -7.76 -30.66 22.48
N VAL A 406 -7.35 -29.71 21.63
CA VAL A 406 -6.32 -28.70 21.98
C VAL A 406 -6.77 -27.93 23.22
N HIS A 407 -8.00 -27.38 23.22
CA HIS A 407 -8.53 -26.61 24.35
C HIS A 407 -8.51 -27.40 25.66
N ARG A 408 -9.00 -28.65 25.64
CA ARG A 408 -8.98 -29.54 26.82
C ARG A 408 -7.56 -29.82 27.31
N THR A 409 -6.66 -30.13 26.38
CA THR A 409 -5.26 -30.42 26.71
C THR A 409 -4.58 -29.22 27.36
N VAL A 410 -4.87 -28.01 26.88
CA VAL A 410 -4.37 -26.77 27.50
C VAL A 410 -4.88 -26.62 28.93
N LEU A 411 -6.17 -26.81 29.17
CA LEU A 411 -6.76 -26.73 30.51
C LEU A 411 -6.21 -27.79 31.48
N GLU A 412 -5.85 -28.97 30.98
CA GLU A 412 -5.22 -30.03 31.78
C GLU A 412 -3.75 -29.72 32.11
N THR A 413 -3.04 -29.07 31.18
CA THR A 413 -1.58 -28.89 31.27
C THR A 413 -1.17 -27.55 31.88
N ALA A 414 -1.97 -26.50 31.68
CA ALA A 414 -1.75 -25.20 32.28
C ALA A 414 -2.10 -25.25 33.78
N LYS A 415 -1.09 -25.14 34.66
CA LYS A 415 -1.36 -24.84 36.07
C LYS A 415 -2.00 -23.44 36.13
N LYS A 416 -3.12 -23.34 36.88
CA LYS A 416 -3.92 -22.13 37.07
C LYS A 416 -3.09 -20.86 37.22
#